data_AF-A0AB34PIJ3-F1
#
_entry.id   AF-A0AB34PIJ3-F1
#
_cell.length_a   1.000
_cell.length_b   1.000
_cell.length_c   1.000
_cell.angle_alpha   90.00
_cell.angle_beta   90.00
_cell.angle_gamma   90.00
#
_symmetry.space_group_name_H-M   'P 1'
#
loop_
_entity.id
_entity.type
_entity.pdbx_description
1 polymer ?
#
loop_
_entity_poly.entity_id
_entity_poly.type
_entity_poly.pdbx_seq_one_letter_code
_entity_poly.pdbx_strand_id
1 'polypeptide(L)'
;MVSEDWRSIDIDALEPDAHLTKEDLLPTDIPPTTNEQVQQVANQIRSNLSSGQFQQALSLALDNVPYVADSSTKELHSKTVFEVLCSIRNNNNLNDLTGFVKSLSSEQQDVLVKYLYNNMSSPYGQKQGGLLLNWFEKTIEVTGVGSIARYLTDRRTV
;
A
#
# COMPACT_ATOMS: atom_id res chain seq x y z
N MET A 1 -20.68 -23.67 42.85
CA MET A 1 -21.14 -23.35 41.48
C MET A 1 -20.68 -21.94 41.20
N VAL A 2 -19.78 -21.76 40.23
CA VAL A 2 -19.37 -20.42 39.79
C VAL A 2 -20.58 -19.81 39.10
N SER A 3 -21.08 -18.68 39.61
CA SER A 3 -22.14 -17.92 38.94
C SER A 3 -21.53 -17.34 37.66
N GLU A 4 -22.06 -17.69 36.50
CA GLU A 4 -21.65 -17.06 35.24
C GLU A 4 -21.97 -15.55 35.30
N ASP A 5 -21.00 -14.72 34.90
CA ASP A 5 -21.15 -13.28 34.85
C ASP A 5 -21.80 -12.87 33.52
N TRP A 6 -23.13 -12.95 33.50
CA TRP A 6 -23.95 -12.66 32.32
C TRP A 6 -23.80 -11.24 31.77
N ARG A 7 -23.20 -10.30 32.51
CA ARG A 7 -22.92 -8.92 32.05
C ARG A 7 -21.69 -8.81 31.16
N SER A 8 -20.85 -9.84 31.14
CA SER A 8 -19.64 -9.88 30.31
C SER A 8 -19.87 -10.50 28.92
N ILE A 9 -21.10 -10.98 28.66
CA ILE A 9 -21.46 -11.57 27.38
C ILE A 9 -21.59 -10.46 26.33
N ASP A 10 -20.80 -10.57 25.27
CA ASP A 10 -20.93 -9.72 24.07
C ASP A 10 -22.16 -10.16 23.26
N ILE A 11 -23.29 -9.55 23.57
CA ILE A 11 -24.56 -9.78 22.87
C ILE A 11 -24.57 -9.16 21.47
N ASP A 12 -23.74 -8.13 21.24
CA ASP A 12 -23.65 -7.40 19.96
C ASP A 12 -22.99 -8.26 18.88
N ALA A 13 -22.13 -9.21 19.28
CA ALA A 13 -21.57 -10.23 18.39
C ALA A 13 -22.64 -11.11 17.70
N LEU A 14 -23.86 -11.17 18.24
CA LEU A 14 -24.98 -11.94 17.69
C LEU A 14 -25.96 -11.08 16.86
N GLU A 15 -25.75 -9.77 16.77
CA GLU A 15 -26.58 -8.90 15.94
C GLU A 15 -26.24 -9.06 14.44
N PRO A 16 -27.19 -9.48 13.58
CA PRO A 16 -26.92 -9.76 12.17
C PRO A 16 -26.62 -8.49 11.34
N ASP A 17 -27.06 -7.31 11.80
CA ASP A 17 -26.92 -6.04 11.08
C ASP A 17 -25.69 -5.22 11.52
N ALA A 18 -24.96 -5.68 12.54
CA ALA A 18 -23.91 -4.90 13.21
C ALA A 18 -22.49 -5.09 12.63
N HIS A 19 -22.30 -6.00 11.67
CA HIS A 19 -20.95 -6.39 11.24
C HIS A 19 -20.77 -6.32 9.73
N LEU A 20 -19.90 -5.42 9.26
CA LEU A 20 -19.33 -5.56 7.92
C LEU A 20 -18.38 -6.77 7.92
N THR A 21 -18.59 -7.69 6.99
CA THR A 21 -17.64 -8.77 6.74
C THR A 21 -16.40 -8.23 5.99
N LYS A 22 -15.31 -9.01 5.97
CA LYS A 22 -14.12 -8.62 5.20
C LYS A 22 -14.41 -8.59 3.71
N GLU A 23 -15.35 -9.41 3.27
CA GLU A 23 -15.86 -9.51 1.91
C GLU A 23 -16.66 -8.27 1.52
N ASP A 24 -17.45 -7.69 2.44
CA ASP A 24 -18.20 -6.44 2.23
C ASP A 24 -17.29 -5.21 2.07
N LEU A 25 -16.02 -5.31 2.49
CA LEU A 25 -15.02 -4.25 2.35
C LEU A 25 -14.30 -4.30 0.99
N LEU A 26 -14.47 -5.37 0.20
CA LEU A 26 -13.82 -5.49 -1.10
C LEU A 26 -14.50 -4.59 -2.13
N PRO A 27 -13.73 -3.89 -2.99
CA PRO A 27 -14.29 -3.21 -4.16
C PRO A 27 -15.08 -4.20 -5.02
N THR A 28 -16.35 -3.89 -5.32
CA THR A 28 -17.21 -4.72 -6.19
C THR A 28 -17.05 -4.39 -7.67
N ASP A 29 -16.37 -3.28 -7.97
CA ASP A 29 -16.14 -2.72 -9.29
C ASP A 29 -14.82 -3.18 -9.94
N ILE A 30 -13.91 -3.80 -9.17
CA ILE A 30 -12.56 -4.16 -9.62
C ILE A 30 -12.44 -5.69 -9.76
N PRO A 31 -11.96 -6.21 -10.91
CA PRO A 31 -11.78 -7.64 -11.08
C PRO A 31 -10.67 -8.19 -10.15
N PRO A 32 -10.76 -9.46 -9.73
CA PRO A 32 -9.73 -10.09 -8.92
C PRO A 32 -8.41 -10.19 -9.71
N THR A 33 -7.30 -9.86 -9.03
CA THR A 33 -5.96 -9.96 -9.60
C THR A 33 -5.33 -11.29 -9.26
N THR A 34 -4.79 -11.99 -10.27
CA THR A 34 -4.11 -13.27 -10.06
C THR A 34 -2.64 -13.08 -9.67
N ASN A 35 -2.07 -14.08 -9.00
CA ASN A 35 -0.65 -14.08 -8.66
C ASN A 35 0.25 -13.97 -9.90
N GLU A 36 -0.14 -14.62 -11.00
CA GLU A 36 0.60 -14.58 -12.27
C GLU A 36 0.67 -13.16 -12.85
N GLN A 37 -0.43 -12.40 -12.80
CA GLN A 37 -0.48 -11.02 -13.27
C GLN A 37 0.47 -10.13 -12.44
N VAL A 38 0.42 -10.24 -11.11
CA VAL A 38 1.33 -9.49 -10.22
C VAL A 38 2.79 -9.88 -10.47
N GLN A 39 3.08 -11.16 -10.70
CA GLN A 39 4.43 -11.61 -10.98
C GLN A 39 4.96 -11.08 -12.32
N GLN A 40 4.11 -10.99 -13.35
CA GLN A 40 4.44 -10.37 -14.63
C GLN A 40 4.75 -8.88 -14.47
N VAL A 41 3.91 -8.15 -13.74
CA VAL A 41 4.11 -6.73 -13.43
C VAL A 41 5.43 -6.54 -12.66
N ALA A 42 5.70 -7.37 -11.66
CA ALA A 42 6.95 -7.33 -10.90
C ALA A 42 8.20 -7.57 -11.78
N ASN A 43 8.10 -8.44 -12.80
CA ASN A 43 9.19 -8.65 -13.75
C ASN A 43 9.43 -7.41 -14.63
N GLN A 44 8.35 -6.77 -15.10
CA GLN A 44 8.45 -5.54 -15.89
C GLN A 44 9.05 -4.40 -15.07
N ILE A 45 8.62 -4.24 -13.81
CA ILE A 45 9.18 -3.25 -12.88
C ILE A 45 10.69 -3.46 -12.70
N ARG A 46 11.12 -4.70 -12.45
CA ARG A 46 12.56 -5.03 -12.28
C ARG A 46 13.37 -4.76 -13.55
N SER A 47 12.80 -5.00 -14.73
CA SER A 47 13.42 -4.64 -16.00
C SER A 47 13.60 -3.12 -16.12
N ASN A 48 12.55 -2.34 -15.84
CA ASN A 48 12.60 -0.88 -15.90
C ASN A 48 13.64 -0.30 -14.92
N LEU A 49 13.72 -0.84 -13.69
CA LEU A 49 14.74 -0.46 -12.72
C LEU A 49 16.15 -0.74 -13.23
N SER A 50 16.37 -1.90 -13.86
CA SER A 50 17.68 -2.29 -14.41
C SER A 50 18.09 -1.41 -15.60
N SER A 51 17.12 -0.88 -16.35
CA SER A 51 17.34 0.08 -17.44
C SER A 51 17.43 1.54 -16.97
N GLY A 52 17.39 1.82 -15.67
CA GLY A 52 17.42 3.18 -15.11
C GLY A 52 16.12 3.97 -15.28
N GLN A 53 15.03 3.33 -15.71
CA GLN A 53 13.71 3.94 -15.94
C GLN A 53 12.89 3.99 -14.64
N PHE A 54 13.44 4.66 -13.63
CA PHE A 54 12.90 4.74 -12.28
C PHE A 54 11.46 5.28 -12.18
N GLN A 55 11.18 6.38 -12.89
CA GLN A 55 9.85 7.01 -12.87
C GLN A 55 8.76 6.08 -13.43
N GLN A 56 9.09 5.39 -14.52
CA GLN A 56 8.16 4.46 -15.17
C GLN A 56 7.93 3.23 -14.30
N ALA A 57 8.98 2.71 -13.66
CA ALA A 57 8.86 1.62 -12.69
C ALA A 57 7.94 1.99 -11.52
N LEU A 58 8.08 3.20 -10.96
CA LEU A 58 7.23 3.69 -9.88
C LEU A 58 5.77 3.85 -10.32
N SER A 59 5.53 4.49 -11.46
CA SER A 59 4.17 4.70 -11.98
C SER A 59 3.48 3.37 -12.25
N LEU A 60 4.17 2.43 -12.90
CA LEU A 60 3.66 1.09 -13.19
C LEU A 60 3.29 0.30 -11.92
N ALA A 61 4.10 0.42 -10.87
CA ALA A 61 3.85 -0.24 -9.59
C ALA A 61 2.61 0.33 -8.87
N LEU A 62 2.36 1.63 -9.02
CA LEU A 62 1.24 2.34 -8.39
C LEU A 62 -0.06 2.25 -9.20
N ASP A 63 0.00 1.92 -10.50
CA ASP A 63 -1.18 1.72 -11.34
C ASP A 63 -1.77 0.30 -11.20
N ASN A 64 -0.93 -0.71 -10.97
CA ASN A 64 -1.34 -2.12 -10.95
C ASN A 64 -1.49 -2.65 -9.52
N VAL A 65 -2.37 -2.02 -8.75
CA VAL A 65 -2.60 -2.37 -7.34
C VAL A 65 -3.55 -3.57 -7.22
N PRO A 66 -3.14 -4.69 -6.58
CA PRO A 66 -4.00 -5.86 -6.42
C PRO A 66 -4.99 -5.67 -5.24
N TYR A 67 -5.97 -4.78 -5.39
CA TYR A 67 -6.97 -4.51 -4.34
C TYR A 67 -7.80 -5.75 -3.97
N VAL A 68 -8.14 -6.56 -4.98
CA VAL A 68 -8.90 -7.79 -4.85
C VAL A 68 -7.98 -8.97 -5.15
N ALA A 69 -7.21 -9.40 -4.15
CA ALA A 69 -6.29 -10.53 -4.25
C ALA A 69 -6.09 -11.18 -2.88
N ASP A 70 -5.52 -12.38 -2.87
CA ASP A 70 -5.11 -13.06 -1.65
C ASP A 70 -3.97 -12.30 -0.95
N SER A 71 -3.81 -12.53 0.36
CA SER A 71 -2.82 -11.83 1.17
C SER A 71 -1.38 -12.02 0.67
N SER A 72 -1.06 -13.19 0.11
CA SER A 72 0.30 -13.48 -0.37
C SER A 72 0.63 -12.71 -1.65
N THR A 73 -0.34 -12.57 -2.56
CA THR A 73 -0.19 -11.77 -3.77
C THR A 73 -0.07 -10.27 -3.45
N LYS A 74 -0.85 -9.77 -2.48
CA LYS A 74 -0.70 -8.39 -1.97
C LYS A 74 0.68 -8.14 -1.37
N GLU A 75 1.17 -9.06 -0.54
CA GLU A 75 2.50 -8.97 0.07
C GLU A 75 3.62 -8.97 -0.98
N LEU A 76 3.51 -9.82 -2.01
CA LEU A 76 4.44 -9.85 -3.13
C LEU A 76 4.52 -8.49 -3.85
N HIS A 77 3.36 -7.90 -4.14
CA HIS A 77 3.32 -6.58 -4.79
C HIS A 77 3.85 -5.48 -3.87
N SER A 78 3.51 -5.50 -2.58
CA SER A 78 4.02 -4.52 -1.61
C SER A 78 5.55 -4.56 -1.51
N LYS A 79 6.12 -5.77 -1.50
CA LYS A 79 7.58 -5.96 -1.55
C LYS A 79 8.19 -5.41 -2.84
N THR A 80 7.52 -5.60 -3.97
CA THR A 80 7.96 -5.04 -5.26
C THR A 80 7.96 -3.51 -5.23
N VAL A 81 6.91 -2.88 -4.69
CA VAL A 81 6.84 -1.41 -4.49
C VAL A 81 7.97 -0.96 -3.58
N PHE A 82 8.22 -1.67 -2.47
CA PHE A 82 9.32 -1.36 -1.56
C PHE A 82 10.70 -1.43 -2.25
N GLU A 83 10.93 -2.42 -3.10
CA GLU A 83 12.17 -2.54 -3.88
C GLU A 83 12.34 -1.35 -4.84
N VAL A 84 11.26 -0.86 -5.46
CA VAL A 84 11.28 0.36 -6.28
C VAL A 84 11.69 1.57 -5.43
N LEU A 85 11.04 1.79 -4.28
CA LEU A 85 11.36 2.92 -3.40
C LEU A 85 12.80 2.89 -2.91
N CYS A 86 13.32 1.70 -2.58
CA CYS A 86 14.71 1.49 -2.22
C CYS A 86 15.66 1.80 -3.39
N SER A 87 15.36 1.28 -4.57
CA SER A 87 16.18 1.46 -5.77
C SER A 87 16.27 2.94 -6.16
N ILE A 88 15.15 3.66 -6.18
CA ILE A 88 15.13 5.09 -6.48
C ILE A 88 15.96 5.86 -5.45
N ARG A 89 15.76 5.61 -4.15
CA ARG A 89 16.50 6.32 -3.11
C ARG A 89 18.01 6.05 -3.15
N ASN A 90 18.42 4.83 -3.50
CA ASN A 90 19.84 4.45 -3.56
C ASN A 90 20.56 5.04 -4.79
N ASN A 91 19.81 5.34 -5.86
CA ASN A 91 20.36 5.88 -7.10
C ASN A 91 20.18 7.41 -7.27
N ASN A 92 19.44 8.07 -6.38
CA ASN A 92 19.12 9.50 -6.47
C ASN A 92 19.30 10.20 -5.11
N ASN A 93 19.43 11.53 -5.13
CA ASN A 93 19.53 12.31 -3.90
C ASN A 93 18.15 12.48 -3.25
N LEU A 94 18.13 12.80 -1.95
CA LEU A 94 16.89 13.03 -1.20
C LEU A 94 16.02 14.14 -1.81
N ASN A 95 16.66 15.19 -2.34
CA ASN A 95 15.97 16.33 -2.95
C ASN A 95 15.29 15.99 -4.28
N ASP A 96 15.75 14.93 -4.96
CA ASP A 96 15.19 14.50 -6.25
C ASP A 96 13.85 13.77 -6.07
N LEU A 97 13.61 13.18 -4.89
CA LEU A 97 12.39 12.43 -4.57
C LEU A 97 11.12 13.27 -4.73
N THR A 98 11.16 14.56 -4.38
CA THR A 98 10.04 15.48 -4.58
C THR A 98 9.66 15.59 -6.06
N GLY A 99 10.64 15.49 -6.96
CA GLY A 99 10.42 15.43 -8.41
C GLY A 99 9.67 14.17 -8.83
N PHE A 100 10.04 13.01 -8.29
CA PHE A 100 9.36 11.74 -8.54
C PHE A 100 7.91 11.74 -8.04
N VAL A 101 7.61 12.41 -6.94
CA VAL A 101 6.22 12.51 -6.43
C VAL A 101 5.40 13.47 -7.29
N LYS A 102 5.97 14.61 -7.70
CA LYS A 102 5.27 15.62 -8.52
C LYS A 102 4.89 15.13 -9.91
N SER A 103 5.63 14.17 -10.46
CA SER A 103 5.34 13.53 -11.74
C SER A 103 4.25 12.46 -11.66
N LEU A 104 3.86 12.03 -10.46
CA LEU A 104 2.75 11.10 -10.25
C LEU A 104 1.41 11.83 -10.36
N SER A 105 0.37 11.11 -10.78
CA SER A 105 -1.01 11.58 -10.70
C SER A 105 -1.47 11.66 -9.23
N SER A 106 -2.53 12.43 -8.97
CA SER A 106 -3.11 12.52 -7.62
C SER A 106 -3.53 11.15 -7.08
N GLU A 107 -4.01 10.25 -7.95
CA GLU A 107 -4.40 8.90 -7.53
C GLU A 107 -3.17 8.05 -7.17
N GLN A 108 -2.12 8.09 -7.98
CA GLN A 108 -0.86 7.39 -7.69
C GLN A 108 -0.20 7.88 -6.40
N GLN A 109 -0.28 9.19 -6.12
CA GLN A 109 0.23 9.76 -4.86
C GLN A 109 -0.51 9.19 -3.65
N ASP A 110 -1.82 8.96 -3.76
CA ASP A 110 -2.63 8.38 -2.68
C ASP A 110 -2.28 6.92 -2.47
N VAL A 111 -2.13 6.17 -3.57
CA VAL A 111 -1.67 4.79 -3.55
C VAL A 111 -0.28 4.68 -2.93
N LEU A 112 0.63 5.62 -3.22
CA LEU A 112 1.95 5.66 -2.62
C LEU A 112 1.87 5.78 -1.10
N VAL A 113 0.99 6.64 -0.57
CA VAL A 113 0.77 6.75 0.89
C VAL A 113 0.28 5.42 1.48
N LYS A 114 -0.62 4.70 0.81
CA LYS A 114 -1.06 3.36 1.26
C LYS A 114 0.13 2.41 1.41
N TYR A 115 0.98 2.33 0.40
CA TYR A 115 2.16 1.47 0.43
C TYR A 115 3.22 1.92 1.43
N LEU A 116 3.36 3.22 1.69
CA LEU A 116 4.27 3.70 2.74
C LEU A 116 3.84 3.21 4.12
N TYR A 117 2.56 3.35 4.46
CA TYR A 117 2.03 2.82 5.73
C TYR A 117 2.10 1.29 5.81
N ASN A 118 1.70 0.59 4.74
CA ASN A 118 1.79 -0.87 4.69
C ASN A 118 3.24 -1.34 4.91
N ASN A 119 4.20 -0.78 4.15
CA ASN A 119 5.60 -1.16 4.26
C ASN A 119 6.20 -0.81 5.63
N MET A 120 5.82 0.31 6.26
CA MET A 120 6.27 0.64 7.62
C MET A 120 5.79 -0.39 8.67
N SER A 121 4.64 -1.05 8.43
CA SER A 121 4.16 -2.12 9.31
C SER A 121 4.89 -3.46 9.09
N SER A 122 5.53 -3.65 7.94
CA SER A 122 6.20 -4.90 7.56
C SER A 122 7.56 -5.11 8.25
N PRO A 123 8.00 -6.35 8.52
CA PRO A 123 9.30 -6.62 9.14
C PRO A 123 10.50 -6.14 8.31
N TYR A 124 10.38 -6.10 6.98
CA TYR A 124 11.46 -5.62 6.10
C TYR A 124 11.50 -4.10 6.00
N GLY A 125 10.34 -3.43 5.98
CA GLY A 125 10.26 -1.97 5.95
C GLY A 125 10.68 -1.34 7.27
N GLN A 126 10.40 -1.98 8.41
CA GLN A 126 10.91 -1.55 9.72
C GLN A 126 12.45 -1.42 9.76
N LYS A 127 13.17 -2.31 9.04
CA LYS A 127 14.64 -2.24 8.92
C LYS A 127 15.13 -1.05 8.09
N GLN A 128 14.26 -0.47 7.27
CA GLN A 128 14.53 0.68 6.41
C GLN A 128 13.64 1.88 6.77
N GLY A 129 13.30 2.03 8.06
CA GLY A 129 12.36 3.06 8.53
C GLY A 129 12.76 4.49 8.11
N GLY A 130 14.05 4.84 8.17
CA GLY A 130 14.52 6.15 7.73
C GLY A 130 14.30 6.41 6.24
N LEU A 131 14.40 5.39 5.39
CA LEU A 131 14.12 5.50 3.96
C LEU A 131 12.63 5.73 3.70
N LEU A 132 11.77 4.99 4.39
CA LEU A 132 10.31 5.14 4.27
C LEU A 132 9.83 6.50 4.80
N LEU A 133 10.40 6.98 5.89
CA LEU A 133 10.08 8.30 6.45
C LEU A 133 10.50 9.44 5.52
N ASN A 134 11.65 9.32 4.83
CA ASN A 134 12.05 10.28 3.81
C ASN A 134 11.04 10.35 2.65
N TRP A 135 10.60 9.19 2.16
CA TRP A 135 9.56 9.13 1.13
C TRP A 135 8.23 9.71 1.61
N PHE A 136 7.85 9.42 2.86
CA PHE A 136 6.65 9.97 3.47
C PHE A 136 6.73 11.50 3.55
N GLU A 137 7.82 12.04 4.11
CA GLU A 137 8.04 13.49 4.17
C GLU A 137 7.87 14.14 2.79
N LYS A 138 8.54 13.62 1.76
CA LYS A 138 8.47 14.18 0.40
C LYS A 138 7.11 14.00 -0.25
N THR A 139 6.39 12.92 0.07
CA THR A 139 5.03 12.72 -0.42
C THR A 139 4.06 13.73 0.19
N ILE A 140 4.16 13.97 1.50
CA ILE A 140 3.30 14.92 2.21
C ILE A 140 3.66 16.38 1.91
N GLU A 141 4.93 16.67 1.61
CA GLU A 141 5.36 17.99 1.13
C GLU A 141 4.61 18.38 -0.18
N VAL A 142 4.35 17.40 -1.05
CA VAL A 142 3.64 17.62 -2.33
C VAL A 142 2.12 17.54 -2.18
N THR A 143 1.62 16.54 -1.45
CA THR A 143 0.18 16.23 -1.38
C THR A 143 -0.55 16.95 -0.24
N GLY A 144 0.19 17.46 0.73
CA GLY A 144 -0.35 17.89 2.03
C GLY A 144 -0.94 16.72 2.82
N VAL A 145 -1.65 17.05 3.89
CA VAL A 145 -2.26 16.05 4.80
C VAL A 145 -3.50 15.35 4.22
N GLY A 146 -4.02 15.83 3.08
CA GLY A 146 -5.23 15.28 2.46
C GLY A 146 -5.07 13.83 2.00
N SER A 147 -3.87 13.45 1.55
CA SER A 147 -3.54 12.07 1.18
C SER A 147 -3.59 11.10 2.35
N ILE A 148 -3.17 11.55 3.54
CA ILE A 148 -3.29 10.80 4.79
C ILE A 148 -4.75 10.63 5.18
N ALA A 149 -5.54 11.71 5.14
CA ALA A 149 -6.96 11.65 5.48
C ALA A 149 -7.71 10.67 4.58
N ARG A 150 -7.46 10.71 3.26
CA ARG A 150 -8.03 9.76 2.30
C ARG A 150 -7.58 8.33 2.59
N TYR A 151 -6.30 8.09 2.90
CA TYR A 151 -5.82 6.78 3.34
C TYR A 151 -6.57 6.25 4.56
N LEU A 152 -6.73 7.05 5.61
CA LEU A 152 -7.41 6.64 6.85
C LEU A 152 -8.88 6.29 6.64
N THR A 153 -9.52 6.84 5.61
CA THR A 153 -10.92 6.57 5.26
C THR A 153 -11.10 5.50 4.19
N ASP A 154 -10.04 5.13 3.46
CA ASP A 154 -10.15 4.20 2.33
C ASP A 154 -10.23 2.75 2.84
N ARG A 155 -11.31 2.07 2.47
CA ARG A 155 -11.54 0.66 2.83
C ARG A 155 -10.78 -0.31 1.92
N ARG A 156 -10.24 0.17 0.80
CA ARG A 156 -9.49 -0.61 -0.18
C ARG A 156 -8.04 -0.76 0.28
N THR A 157 -7.75 -1.90 0.88
CA THR A 157 -6.44 -2.21 1.48
C THR A 157 -5.47 -2.80 0.46
N VAL A 158 -4.19 -2.44 0.63
CA VAL A 158 -3.03 -2.97 -0.10
C VAL A 158 -2.20 -3.87 0.80
#